data_AF-A0A7J6D3T0-F1
#
_entry.id   AF-A0A7J6D3T0-F1
#
_cell.length_a   1.000
_cell.length_b   1.000
_cell.length_c   1.000
_cell.angle_alpha   90.00
_cell.angle_beta   90.00
_cell.angle_gamma   90.00
#
_symmetry.space_group_name_H-M   'P 1'
#
loop_
_entity.id
_entity.type
_entity.pdbx_description
1 polymer ?
#
loop_
_entity_poly.entity_id
_entity_poly.type
_entity_poly.pdbx_seq_one_letter_code
_entity_poly.pdbx_strand_id
1 'polypeptide(L)'
;MSINMLTAHGISMQSASLACRENFRQYLQKPDLKQEFVSAWQRDYNSVPDNIREDEETKGELHQRLDDLRERLWDICDKRKEEAEQERAGVIDDSWLDDHTAVLINHYSALMQIEVGHFQDSLCLLRDYYSAMCKTAFPESTRGFSRVPLIDITADDHVELEEPKIPAPVPSERLAKSAEEKDSEMEDQKKTKLFPLVSCRSPASEQLRQVLHHPDEKLLQEFFQTALSAIRSMVLAETQQREEEEGDEEQKQMEAQRVQTSNSATDNKKAGKKKGEEKPPLRHL
;
A
#
# COMPACT_ATOMS: atom_id res chain seq x y z
N MET A 1 5.72 -3.24 17.22
CA MET A 1 4.64 -2.30 16.86
C MET A 1 3.49 -2.99 16.14
N SER A 2 3.71 -3.67 15.01
CA SER A 2 2.65 -4.13 14.08
C SER A 2 1.49 -4.94 14.69
N ILE A 3 1.75 -5.83 15.66
CA ILE A 3 0.69 -6.61 16.33
C ILE A 3 -0.30 -5.70 17.08
N ASN A 4 0.18 -4.63 17.71
CA ASN A 4 -0.67 -3.68 18.43
C ASN A 4 -1.51 -2.84 17.44
N MET A 5 -0.94 -2.50 16.27
CA MET A 5 -1.65 -1.77 15.21
C MET A 5 -2.78 -2.62 14.62
N LEU A 6 -2.51 -3.89 14.28
CA LEU A 6 -3.50 -4.87 13.83
C LEU A 6 -4.62 -5.06 14.87
N THR A 7 -4.27 -5.14 16.15
CA THR A 7 -5.23 -5.30 17.25
C THR A 7 -6.11 -4.05 17.41
N ALA A 8 -5.51 -2.85 17.36
CA ALA A 8 -6.24 -1.59 17.41
C ALA A 8 -7.19 -1.42 16.20
N HIS A 9 -6.74 -1.79 15.00
CA HIS A 9 -7.56 -1.76 13.79
C HIS A 9 -8.74 -2.74 13.87
N GLY A 10 -8.50 -3.97 14.37
CA GLY A 10 -9.56 -4.94 14.61
C GLY A 10 -10.61 -4.47 15.63
N ILE A 11 -10.19 -3.75 16.68
CA ILE A 11 -11.09 -3.11 17.64
C ILE A 11 -11.88 -1.97 16.99
N SER A 12 -11.24 -1.13 16.14
CA SER A 12 -11.91 -0.08 15.36
C SER A 12 -13.05 -0.68 14.52
N MET A 13 -12.76 -1.69 13.69
CA MET A 13 -13.75 -2.34 12.83
C MET A 13 -14.91 -2.95 13.62
N GLN A 14 -14.65 -3.59 14.76
CA GLN A 14 -15.71 -4.10 15.63
C GLN A 14 -16.56 -2.98 16.21
N SER A 15 -15.95 -1.88 16.67
CA SER A 15 -16.69 -0.74 17.23
C SER A 15 -17.61 -0.07 16.20
N ALA A 16 -17.13 0.13 14.96
CA ALA A 16 -17.93 0.68 13.87
C ALA A 16 -19.07 -0.26 13.45
N SER A 17 -18.81 -1.57 13.36
CA SER A 17 -19.85 -2.57 13.06
C SER A 17 -20.98 -2.58 14.13
N LEU A 18 -20.62 -2.41 15.40
CA LEU A 18 -21.59 -2.24 16.49
C LEU A 18 -22.36 -0.91 16.36
N ALA A 19 -21.68 0.20 16.08
CA ALA A 19 -22.27 1.52 15.92
C ALA A 19 -23.27 1.57 14.75
N CYS A 20 -22.90 1.11 13.55
CA CYS A 20 -23.79 1.07 12.39
C CYS A 20 -25.05 0.22 12.65
N ARG A 21 -24.91 -0.91 13.35
CA ARG A 21 -26.06 -1.74 13.73
C ARG A 21 -26.99 -1.06 14.75
N GLU A 22 -26.42 -0.33 15.70
CA GLU A 22 -27.19 0.42 16.70
C GLU A 22 -27.88 1.66 16.11
N ASN A 23 -27.18 2.41 15.24
CA ASN A 23 -27.76 3.53 14.49
C ASN A 23 -28.95 3.06 13.65
N PHE A 24 -28.79 1.97 12.88
CA PHE A 24 -29.88 1.38 12.09
C PHE A 24 -31.04 0.90 12.98
N ARG A 25 -30.77 0.33 14.16
CA ARG A 25 -31.78 -0.07 15.15
C ARG A 25 -32.57 1.14 15.67
N GLN A 26 -31.91 2.27 15.92
CA GLN A 26 -32.55 3.51 16.34
C GLN A 26 -33.36 4.15 15.21
N TYR A 27 -32.83 4.14 13.97
CA TYR A 27 -33.54 4.65 12.80
C TYR A 27 -34.87 3.92 12.55
N LEU A 28 -34.87 2.59 12.62
CA LEU A 28 -36.09 1.78 12.52
C LEU A 28 -37.12 2.07 13.64
N GLN A 29 -36.68 2.60 14.78
CA GLN A 29 -37.54 2.97 15.91
C GLN A 29 -38.01 4.43 15.88
N LYS A 30 -37.59 5.25 14.91
CA LYS A 30 -38.02 6.65 14.74
C LYS A 30 -39.56 6.70 14.57
N PRO A 31 -40.34 7.33 15.48
CA PRO A 31 -41.80 7.40 15.36
C PRO A 31 -42.24 8.22 14.14
N ASP A 32 -43.53 8.20 13.82
CA ASP A 32 -44.13 9.12 12.83
C ASP A 32 -45.32 9.89 13.42
N LEU A 33 -45.70 10.97 12.74
CA LEU A 33 -46.73 11.91 13.18
C LEU A 33 -48.12 11.63 12.57
N LYS A 34 -48.27 10.60 11.73
CA LYS A 34 -49.51 10.35 10.96
C LYS A 34 -50.71 10.19 11.90
N GLN A 35 -50.52 9.46 12.99
CA GLN A 35 -51.56 9.21 13.99
C GLN A 35 -52.00 10.50 14.70
N GLU A 36 -51.11 11.49 14.88
CA GLU A 36 -51.45 12.76 15.51
C GLU A 36 -52.40 13.58 14.62
N PHE A 37 -52.09 13.68 13.32
CA PHE A 37 -52.97 14.35 12.34
C PHE A 37 -54.32 13.64 12.18
N VAL A 38 -54.34 12.31 12.12
CA VAL A 38 -55.59 11.53 12.07
C VAL A 38 -56.43 11.73 13.34
N SER A 39 -55.82 11.67 14.52
CA SER A 39 -56.51 11.90 15.80
C SER A 39 -56.95 13.36 16.00
N ALA A 40 -56.27 14.32 15.37
CA ALA A 40 -56.72 15.70 15.34
C ALA A 40 -57.97 15.85 14.45
N TRP A 41 -57.87 15.48 13.17
CA TRP A 41 -58.99 15.54 12.23
C TRP A 41 -60.23 14.78 12.73
N GLN A 42 -60.05 13.59 13.32
CA GLN A 42 -61.16 12.81 13.88
C GLN A 42 -61.88 13.54 15.02
N ARG A 43 -61.15 14.26 15.88
CA ARG A 43 -61.74 15.07 16.96
C ARG A 43 -62.54 16.22 16.38
N ASP A 44 -61.98 16.89 15.39
CA ASP A 44 -62.53 18.11 14.81
C ASP A 44 -63.77 17.78 13.95
N TYR A 45 -63.73 16.68 13.17
CA TYR A 45 -64.90 16.11 12.47
C TYR A 45 -66.02 15.72 13.45
N ASN A 46 -65.68 15.10 14.58
CA ASN A 46 -66.64 14.73 15.62
C ASN A 46 -67.15 15.91 16.45
N SER A 47 -66.55 17.10 16.33
CA SER A 47 -67.05 18.32 16.98
C SER A 47 -68.20 18.98 16.21
N VAL A 48 -68.40 18.64 14.93
CA VAL A 48 -69.45 19.21 14.07
C VAL A 48 -70.82 18.64 14.46
N PRO A 49 -71.81 19.48 14.86
CA PRO A 49 -73.15 19.03 15.23
C PRO A 49 -73.91 18.36 14.07
N ASP A 50 -74.61 17.26 14.34
CA ASP A 50 -75.38 16.52 13.32
C ASP A 50 -76.40 17.41 12.58
N ASN A 51 -77.00 18.39 13.26
CA ASN A 51 -78.00 19.27 12.66
C ASN A 51 -77.46 20.26 11.60
N ILE A 52 -76.15 20.31 11.37
CA ILE A 52 -75.53 21.02 10.23
C ILE A 52 -74.80 20.07 9.25
N ARG A 53 -74.67 18.78 9.55
CA ARG A 53 -73.99 17.81 8.66
C ARG A 53 -74.75 17.51 7.37
N GLU A 54 -76.05 17.82 7.31
CA GLU A 54 -76.85 17.70 6.08
C GLU A 54 -76.74 18.91 5.15
N ASP A 55 -76.14 20.02 5.59
CA ASP A 55 -75.91 21.19 4.75
C ASP A 55 -74.76 20.99 3.75
N GLU A 56 -74.91 21.51 2.52
CA GLU A 56 -73.97 21.29 1.42
C GLU A 56 -72.68 22.14 1.54
N GLU A 57 -72.74 23.33 2.15
CA GLU A 57 -71.53 24.13 2.45
C GLU A 57 -70.69 23.42 3.53
N THR A 58 -71.35 22.95 4.59
CA THR A 58 -70.74 22.18 5.68
C THR A 58 -70.15 20.84 5.19
N LYS A 59 -70.84 20.11 4.30
CA LYS A 59 -70.29 18.92 3.62
C LYS A 59 -69.07 19.26 2.77
N GLY A 60 -69.12 20.35 2.01
CA GLY A 60 -68.01 20.84 1.19
C GLY A 60 -66.76 21.10 2.03
N GLU A 61 -66.90 21.79 3.18
CA GLU A 61 -65.79 22.01 4.10
C GLU A 61 -65.25 20.70 4.68
N LEU A 62 -66.11 19.76 5.07
CA LEU A 62 -65.69 18.47 5.63
C LEU A 62 -64.97 17.59 4.61
N HIS A 63 -65.35 17.64 3.33
CA HIS A 63 -64.60 17.00 2.24
C HIS A 63 -63.24 17.67 2.02
N GLN A 64 -63.17 19.01 1.97
CA GLN A 64 -61.90 19.71 1.81
C GLN A 64 -60.93 19.38 2.96
N ARG A 65 -61.38 19.44 4.22
CA ARG A 65 -60.57 19.09 5.40
C ARG A 65 -60.06 17.64 5.38
N LEU A 66 -60.77 16.72 4.71
CA LEU A 66 -60.35 15.32 4.52
C LEU A 66 -59.30 15.19 3.40
N ASP A 67 -59.45 15.94 2.32
CA ASP A 67 -58.48 16.03 1.24
C ASP A 67 -57.17 16.70 1.70
N ASP A 68 -57.26 17.75 2.50
CA ASP A 68 -56.12 18.39 3.19
C ASP A 68 -55.38 17.40 4.10
N LEU A 69 -56.13 16.56 4.85
CA LEU A 69 -55.54 15.49 5.67
C LEU A 69 -54.85 14.44 4.80
N ARG A 70 -55.47 14.01 3.68
CA ARG A 70 -54.88 13.05 2.73
C ARG A 70 -53.53 13.57 2.25
N GLU A 71 -53.49 14.78 1.73
CA GLU A 71 -52.26 15.39 1.21
C GLU A 71 -51.21 15.53 2.31
N ARG A 72 -51.62 15.95 3.51
CA ARG A 72 -50.69 16.03 4.66
C ARG A 72 -50.14 14.68 5.11
N LEU A 73 -50.90 13.59 4.95
CA LEU A 73 -50.40 12.23 5.23
C LEU A 73 -49.45 11.73 4.14
N TRP A 74 -49.63 12.15 2.89
CA TRP A 74 -48.68 11.89 1.79
C TRP A 74 -47.37 12.65 1.99
N ASP A 75 -47.38 13.94 2.37
CA ASP A 75 -46.17 14.70 2.77
C ASP A 75 -45.30 13.91 3.76
N ILE A 76 -45.93 13.32 4.79
CA ILE A 76 -45.26 12.58 5.87
C ILE A 76 -44.79 11.19 5.40
N CYS A 77 -45.35 10.64 4.31
CA CYS A 77 -44.81 9.45 3.65
C CYS A 77 -43.58 9.81 2.81
N ASP A 78 -43.72 10.77 1.91
CA ASP A 78 -42.67 11.12 0.94
C ASP A 78 -41.45 11.75 1.62
N LYS A 79 -41.64 12.65 2.60
CA LYS A 79 -40.52 13.16 3.40
C LYS A 79 -39.80 12.06 4.18
N ARG A 80 -40.52 11.08 4.75
CA ARG A 80 -39.87 9.97 5.48
C ARG A 80 -39.11 9.03 4.52
N LYS A 81 -39.58 8.91 3.28
CA LYS A 81 -38.86 8.21 2.21
C LYS A 81 -37.60 8.98 1.80
N GLU A 82 -37.70 10.29 1.58
CA GLU A 82 -36.59 11.18 1.26
C GLU A 82 -35.50 11.14 2.35
N GLU A 83 -35.87 11.26 3.62
CA GLU A 83 -34.95 11.11 4.76
C GLU A 83 -34.25 9.72 4.76
N ALA A 84 -34.97 8.65 4.40
CA ALA A 84 -34.40 7.30 4.33
C ALA A 84 -33.46 7.11 3.12
N GLU A 85 -33.78 7.71 1.98
CA GLU A 85 -32.94 7.68 0.78
C GLU A 85 -31.69 8.54 0.97
N GLN A 86 -31.78 9.66 1.71
CA GLN A 86 -30.65 10.51 2.10
C GLN A 86 -29.73 9.83 3.12
N GLU A 87 -30.26 9.20 4.19
CA GLU A 87 -29.44 8.46 5.15
C GLU A 87 -28.74 7.27 4.47
N ARG A 88 -29.47 6.54 3.62
CA ARG A 88 -28.89 5.47 2.78
C ARG A 88 -27.80 6.00 1.85
N ALA A 89 -27.96 7.18 1.26
CA ALA A 89 -26.92 7.79 0.43
C ALA A 89 -25.67 8.14 1.25
N GLY A 90 -25.82 8.75 2.43
CA GLY A 90 -24.70 9.03 3.33
C GLY A 90 -23.92 7.77 3.74
N VAL A 91 -24.61 6.67 4.05
CA VAL A 91 -23.98 5.37 4.39
C VAL A 91 -23.38 4.66 3.14
N ILE A 92 -23.66 5.13 1.93
CA ILE A 92 -23.05 4.67 0.68
C ILE A 92 -21.82 5.53 0.30
N ASP A 93 -21.84 6.83 0.61
CA ASP A 93 -20.77 7.78 0.35
C ASP A 93 -19.67 7.77 1.44
N ASP A 94 -20.02 7.30 2.65
CA ASP A 94 -19.07 7.05 3.74
C ASP A 94 -17.94 6.11 3.30
N SER A 95 -16.74 6.69 3.17
CA SER A 95 -15.50 6.04 2.73
C SER A 95 -14.83 5.21 3.82
N TRP A 96 -15.37 5.21 5.06
CA TRP A 96 -14.78 4.52 6.22
C TRP A 96 -14.38 3.06 5.94
N LEU A 97 -15.18 2.32 5.15
CA LEU A 97 -14.90 0.93 4.80
C LEU A 97 -13.71 0.80 3.85
N ASP A 98 -13.61 1.71 2.87
CA ASP A 98 -12.57 1.70 1.85
C ASP A 98 -11.23 2.12 2.49
N ASP A 99 -11.24 3.11 3.39
CA ASP A 99 -10.09 3.52 4.21
C ASP A 99 -9.55 2.35 5.06
N HIS A 100 -10.44 1.67 5.81
CA HIS A 100 -10.06 0.53 6.65
C HIS A 100 -9.61 -0.69 5.80
N THR A 101 -10.07 -0.80 4.55
CA THR A 101 -9.61 -1.82 3.60
C THR A 101 -8.21 -1.49 3.07
N ALA A 102 -7.94 -0.23 2.71
CA ALA A 102 -6.59 0.24 2.36
C ALA A 102 -5.58 0.05 3.52
N VAL A 103 -6.00 0.30 4.77
CA VAL A 103 -5.21 0.00 5.97
C VAL A 103 -4.89 -1.49 6.09
N LEU A 104 -5.85 -2.41 5.82
CA LEU A 104 -5.61 -3.85 5.85
C LEU A 104 -4.65 -4.31 4.74
N ILE A 105 -4.80 -3.79 3.52
CA ILE A 105 -3.92 -4.11 2.39
C ILE A 105 -2.48 -3.64 2.69
N ASN A 106 -2.31 -2.48 3.32
CA ASN A 106 -1.00 -2.01 3.77
C ASN A 106 -0.39 -2.88 4.87
N HIS A 107 -1.19 -3.39 5.83
CA HIS A 107 -0.70 -4.37 6.80
C HIS A 107 -0.26 -5.68 6.11
N TYR A 108 -0.97 -6.12 5.07
CA TYR A 108 -0.56 -7.29 4.27
C TYR A 108 0.77 -7.05 3.53
N SER A 109 0.92 -5.92 2.82
CA SER A 109 2.17 -5.55 2.14
C SER A 109 3.34 -5.48 3.14
N ALA A 110 3.14 -4.87 4.32
CA ALA A 110 4.15 -4.81 5.36
C ALA A 110 4.55 -6.20 5.90
N LEU A 111 3.62 -7.16 6.00
CA LEU A 111 3.94 -8.54 6.37
C LEU A 111 4.73 -9.26 5.27
N MET A 112 4.36 -9.10 4.00
CA MET A 112 5.12 -9.65 2.86
C MET A 112 6.54 -9.06 2.79
N GLN A 113 6.69 -7.77 3.07
CA GLN A 113 8.00 -7.11 3.16
C GLN A 113 8.88 -7.70 4.28
N ILE A 114 8.30 -7.98 5.44
CA ILE A 114 9.03 -8.56 6.59
C ILE A 114 9.50 -9.97 6.25
N GLU A 115 8.66 -10.80 5.61
CA GLU A 115 9.03 -12.17 5.22
C GLU A 115 10.17 -12.19 4.18
N VAL A 116 10.10 -11.33 3.15
CA VAL A 116 11.18 -11.18 2.16
C VAL A 116 12.48 -10.70 2.81
N GLY A 117 12.40 -9.78 3.76
CA GLY A 117 13.56 -9.29 4.53
C GLY A 117 14.18 -10.39 5.40
N HIS A 118 13.37 -11.12 6.16
CA HIS A 118 13.80 -12.24 6.99
C HIS A 118 14.47 -13.36 6.17
N PHE A 119 13.96 -13.62 4.96
CA PHE A 119 14.59 -14.54 4.01
C PHE A 119 15.94 -14.02 3.48
N GLN A 120 16.03 -12.73 3.14
CA GLN A 120 17.28 -12.09 2.72
C GLN A 120 18.34 -12.13 3.83
N ASP A 121 17.98 -11.81 5.07
CA ASP A 121 18.86 -11.85 6.24
C ASP A 121 19.34 -13.29 6.52
N SER A 122 18.44 -14.27 6.39
CA SER A 122 18.75 -15.70 6.55
C SER A 122 19.75 -16.20 5.50
N LEU A 123 19.59 -15.79 4.23
CA LEU A 123 20.56 -16.11 3.17
C LEU A 123 21.92 -15.47 3.44
N CYS A 124 21.96 -14.18 3.82
CA CYS A 124 23.22 -13.50 4.12
C CYS A 124 23.95 -14.15 5.30
N LEU A 125 23.24 -14.51 6.37
CA LEU A 125 23.82 -15.23 7.51
C LEU A 125 24.45 -16.58 7.12
N LEU A 126 23.76 -17.36 6.28
CA LEU A 126 24.27 -18.64 5.79
C LEU A 126 25.48 -18.46 4.87
N ARG A 127 25.41 -17.53 3.91
CA ARG A 127 26.51 -17.18 3.00
C ARG A 127 27.76 -16.79 3.79
N ASP A 128 27.63 -15.82 4.70
CA ASP A 128 28.76 -15.26 5.45
C ASP A 128 29.39 -16.31 6.39
N TYR A 129 28.58 -17.21 6.97
CA TYR A 129 29.07 -18.36 7.74
C TYR A 129 29.90 -19.33 6.87
N TYR A 130 29.40 -19.71 5.68
CA TYR A 130 30.12 -20.64 4.81
C TYR A 130 31.36 -20.02 4.16
N SER A 131 31.33 -18.74 3.76
CA SER A 131 32.54 -18.03 3.29
C SER A 131 33.62 -17.97 4.37
N ALA A 132 33.25 -17.67 5.62
CA ALA A 132 34.18 -17.68 6.75
C ALA A 132 34.76 -19.08 7.03
N MET A 133 33.98 -20.15 6.83
CA MET A 133 34.44 -21.53 6.96
C MET A 133 35.41 -21.94 5.83
N CYS A 134 35.11 -21.55 4.59
CA CYS A 134 35.97 -21.81 3.42
C CYS A 134 37.22 -20.91 3.35
N LYS A 135 37.27 -19.83 4.16
CA LYS A 135 38.33 -18.80 4.16
C LYS A 135 38.44 -18.02 2.85
N THR A 136 37.37 -18.00 2.05
CA THR A 136 37.24 -17.04 0.96
C THR A 136 37.11 -15.63 1.53
N ALA A 137 37.51 -14.61 0.78
CA ALA A 137 37.27 -13.23 1.20
C ALA A 137 35.76 -12.98 1.27
N PHE A 138 35.30 -12.23 2.29
CA PHE A 138 33.88 -11.88 2.41
C PHE A 138 33.42 -11.17 1.12
N PRO A 139 32.43 -11.71 0.38
CA PRO A 139 31.93 -11.05 -0.82
C PRO A 139 31.26 -9.74 -0.39
N GLU A 140 31.55 -8.65 -1.12
CA GLU A 140 30.96 -7.34 -0.80
C GLU A 140 29.43 -7.43 -0.90
N SER A 141 28.73 -7.21 0.23
CA SER A 141 27.30 -7.48 0.34
C SER A 141 26.44 -6.36 -0.27
N THR A 142 26.62 -6.11 -1.57
CA THR A 142 26.00 -5.05 -2.36
C THR A 142 24.88 -5.55 -3.29
N ARG A 143 24.14 -6.59 -2.88
CA ARG A 143 22.83 -6.93 -3.50
C ARG A 143 21.72 -6.13 -2.80
N GLY A 144 21.04 -5.26 -3.55
CA GLY A 144 20.15 -4.23 -3.01
C GLY A 144 18.85 -4.73 -2.39
N PHE A 145 18.35 -4.00 -1.37
CA PHE A 145 17.09 -4.29 -0.69
C PHE A 145 15.89 -4.27 -1.64
N SER A 146 15.20 -5.42 -1.78
CA SER A 146 13.93 -5.49 -2.50
C SER A 146 12.81 -4.91 -1.63
N ARG A 147 12.36 -3.69 -1.94
CA ARG A 147 11.21 -3.07 -1.27
C ARG A 147 9.88 -3.39 -1.95
N VAL A 148 8.91 -3.82 -1.16
CA VAL A 148 7.50 -3.99 -1.57
C VAL A 148 6.81 -2.62 -1.48
N PRO A 149 5.96 -2.22 -2.45
CA PRO A 149 5.24 -0.94 -2.38
C PRO A 149 4.21 -0.89 -1.24
N LEU A 150 4.02 0.30 -0.67
CA LEU A 150 2.89 0.63 0.20
C LEU A 150 1.92 1.55 -0.55
N ILE A 151 0.65 1.51 -0.17
CA ILE A 151 -0.41 2.41 -0.64
C ILE A 151 -0.40 3.65 0.26
N ASP A 152 -0.61 4.84 -0.30
CA ASP A 152 -0.80 6.05 0.50
C ASP A 152 -2.26 6.13 0.99
N ILE A 153 -2.45 6.41 2.28
CA ILE A 153 -3.76 6.59 2.94
C ILE A 153 -3.92 8.03 3.45
N THR A 154 -2.97 8.91 3.11
CA THR A 154 -2.85 10.30 3.56
C THR A 154 -2.93 11.30 2.41
N ALA A 155 -3.50 10.87 1.27
CA ALA A 155 -3.97 11.74 0.21
C ALA A 155 -5.26 12.48 0.64
N ASP A 156 -5.15 13.28 1.70
CA ASP A 156 -6.10 14.33 2.00
C ASP A 156 -5.97 15.36 0.87
N ASP A 157 -7.02 15.52 0.07
CA ASP A 157 -7.04 16.42 -1.09
C ASP A 157 -7.05 17.87 -0.60
N HIS A 158 -5.89 18.36 -0.16
CA HIS A 158 -5.55 19.77 -0.15
C HIS A 158 -5.52 20.27 -1.60
N VAL A 159 -6.72 20.49 -2.14
CA VAL A 159 -6.92 21.25 -3.36
C VAL A 159 -6.29 22.61 -3.14
N GLU A 160 -5.15 22.86 -3.78
CA GLU A 160 -4.65 24.21 -3.99
C GLU A 160 -5.70 24.94 -4.82
N LEU A 161 -6.60 25.63 -4.12
CA LEU A 161 -7.51 26.61 -4.70
C LEU A 161 -6.65 27.73 -5.26
N GLU A 162 -6.29 27.62 -6.55
CA GLU A 162 -5.71 28.67 -7.36
C GLU A 162 -6.42 29.99 -7.08
N GLU A 163 -5.79 30.87 -6.29
CA GLU A 163 -6.40 32.16 -5.95
C GLU A 163 -6.62 32.95 -7.25
N PRO A 164 -7.87 33.36 -7.57
CA PRO A 164 -8.19 33.93 -8.87
C PRO A 164 -7.54 35.31 -9.04
N LYS A 165 -6.37 35.29 -9.67
CA LYS A 165 -5.47 36.39 -10.08
C LYS A 165 -6.12 37.77 -10.24
N ILE A 166 -6.27 38.49 -9.13
CA ILE A 166 -6.70 39.90 -9.12
C ILE A 166 -5.54 40.78 -9.62
N PRO A 167 -5.74 41.66 -10.63
CA PRO A 167 -4.69 42.58 -11.08
C PRO A 167 -4.38 43.66 -10.03
N ALA A 168 -3.17 43.63 -9.47
CA ALA A 168 -2.72 44.66 -8.53
C ALA A 168 -2.42 46.00 -9.22
N PRO A 169 -2.80 47.16 -8.64
CA PRO A 169 -2.48 48.49 -9.18
C PRO A 169 -1.03 48.91 -8.91
N VAL A 170 -0.54 49.87 -9.71
CA VAL A 170 0.85 50.35 -9.73
C VAL A 170 1.17 51.32 -8.56
N PRO A 171 2.34 51.19 -7.91
CA PRO A 171 3.01 52.28 -7.21
C PRO A 171 4.28 52.76 -7.95
N SER A 172 4.70 54.02 -7.72
CA SER A 172 5.79 54.68 -8.46
C SER A 172 7.06 54.90 -7.61
N GLU A 173 8.21 54.86 -8.30
CA GLU A 173 9.51 55.51 -8.01
C GLU A 173 10.40 55.16 -6.78
N ARG A 174 11.62 54.69 -7.09
CA ARG A 174 12.98 55.18 -6.66
C ARG A 174 13.29 55.18 -5.13
N LEU A 175 14.45 54.70 -4.63
CA LEU A 175 15.83 55.06 -5.05
C LEU A 175 16.93 54.25 -4.28
N ALA A 176 17.96 53.70 -4.98
CA ALA A 176 19.34 53.35 -4.49
C ALA A 176 19.54 52.30 -3.35
N LYS A 177 20.69 51.62 -3.11
CA LYS A 177 21.94 51.25 -3.86
C LYS A 177 22.72 50.12 -3.10
N SER A 178 23.78 49.55 -3.71
CA SER A 178 24.76 48.54 -3.18
C SER A 178 24.20 47.10 -3.07
N ALA A 179 24.86 45.98 -3.41
CA ALA A 179 26.29 45.56 -3.45
C ALA A 179 26.87 45.22 -2.05
N GLU A 180 27.65 44.16 -1.76
CA GLU A 180 28.40 43.10 -2.51
C GLU A 180 28.75 41.95 -1.48
N GLU A 181 29.13 40.68 -1.74
CA GLU A 181 29.35 39.78 -2.91
C GLU A 181 29.51 38.29 -2.42
N LYS A 182 29.46 37.25 -3.31
CA LYS A 182 29.94 35.83 -3.13
C LYS A 182 29.28 34.94 -2.04
N ASP A 183 29.38 33.59 -1.96
CA ASP A 183 29.82 32.42 -2.79
C ASP A 183 29.15 31.14 -2.17
N SER A 184 29.23 29.85 -2.58
CA SER A 184 29.82 29.05 -3.69
C SER A 184 29.09 27.66 -3.78
N GLU A 185 29.50 26.76 -4.71
CA GLU A 185 29.36 25.25 -4.75
C GLU A 185 27.97 24.59 -4.47
N MET A 186 27.34 23.76 -5.34
CA MET A 186 27.75 22.55 -6.11
C MET A 186 27.94 21.25 -5.28
N GLU A 187 26.94 20.34 -5.28
CA GLU A 187 27.11 19.02 -5.93
C GLU A 187 25.82 18.21 -6.25
N ASP A 188 25.90 17.55 -7.41
CA ASP A 188 25.28 16.30 -7.92
C ASP A 188 23.78 15.90 -7.79
N GLN A 189 23.28 15.26 -8.86
CA GLN A 189 21.89 14.87 -9.08
C GLN A 189 21.62 13.37 -8.85
N LYS A 190 21.36 12.97 -7.61
CA LYS A 190 20.81 11.63 -7.33
C LYS A 190 19.32 11.56 -7.65
N LYS A 191 19.01 11.34 -8.93
CA LYS A 191 17.67 11.05 -9.46
C LYS A 191 17.15 9.70 -8.94
N THR A 192 16.68 9.67 -7.71
CA THR A 192 15.85 8.59 -7.19
C THR A 192 14.61 8.47 -8.08
N LYS A 193 14.52 7.39 -8.85
CA LYS A 193 13.34 7.11 -9.68
C LYS A 193 12.18 6.78 -8.75
N LEU A 194 11.29 7.75 -8.54
CA LEU A 194 9.99 7.51 -7.92
C LEU A 194 9.24 6.51 -8.80
N PHE A 195 8.89 5.36 -8.21
CA PHE A 195 8.04 4.37 -8.85
C PHE A 195 6.57 4.84 -8.80
N PRO A 196 5.69 4.40 -9.72
CA PRO A 196 4.33 4.91 -9.78
C PRO A 196 3.54 4.61 -8.50
N LEU A 197 3.02 5.65 -7.85
CA LEU A 197 1.95 5.47 -6.86
C LEU A 197 0.68 5.04 -7.59
N VAL A 198 -0.03 4.06 -7.03
CA VAL A 198 -1.39 3.72 -7.44
C VAL A 198 -2.33 4.72 -6.77
N SER A 199 -2.88 5.66 -7.53
CA SER A 199 -3.90 6.59 -7.03
C SER A 199 -5.27 5.92 -7.04
N CYS A 200 -5.87 5.76 -5.87
CA CYS A 200 -7.18 5.14 -5.69
C CYS A 200 -8.30 6.19 -5.60
N ARG A 201 -8.53 6.97 -6.68
CA ARG A 201 -9.77 7.75 -6.83
C ARG A 201 -10.19 7.92 -8.29
N SER A 202 -11.48 7.76 -8.54
CA SER A 202 -12.15 8.11 -9.80
C SER A 202 -13.58 8.56 -9.47
N PRO A 203 -14.01 9.78 -9.86
CA PRO A 203 -15.28 10.35 -9.39
C PRO A 203 -16.46 9.92 -10.27
N ALA A 204 -17.14 8.82 -9.90
CA ALA A 204 -18.47 8.50 -10.41
C ALA A 204 -19.27 7.58 -9.45
N SER A 205 -20.25 8.16 -8.75
CA SER A 205 -21.49 7.44 -8.43
C SER A 205 -22.12 6.99 -9.77
N GLU A 206 -22.74 5.83 -9.93
CA GLU A 206 -24.08 5.51 -9.38
C GLU A 206 -24.37 4.00 -9.27
N GLN A 207 -23.41 3.13 -9.63
CA GLN A 207 -23.55 1.64 -9.61
C GLN A 207 -22.53 0.96 -8.66
N LEU A 208 -21.99 1.75 -7.74
CA LEU A 208 -20.67 1.60 -7.10
C LEU A 208 -20.35 0.22 -6.49
N ARG A 209 -21.17 -0.24 -5.54
CA ARG A 209 -20.74 -1.28 -4.57
C ARG A 209 -20.78 -2.73 -5.09
N GLN A 210 -21.07 -2.98 -6.38
CA GLN A 210 -20.93 -4.32 -6.99
C GLN A 210 -19.50 -4.66 -7.45
N VAL A 211 -18.59 -3.68 -7.50
CA VAL A 211 -17.20 -3.86 -7.97
C VAL A 211 -16.20 -4.02 -6.80
N LEU A 212 -16.66 -3.83 -5.55
CA LEU A 212 -15.91 -3.53 -4.32
C LEU A 212 -14.94 -4.62 -3.77
N HIS A 213 -14.63 -5.69 -4.52
CA HIS A 213 -13.78 -6.78 -4.03
C HIS A 213 -12.74 -7.31 -5.02
N HIS A 214 -12.90 -7.07 -6.33
CA HIS A 214 -12.01 -7.65 -7.34
C HIS A 214 -10.73 -6.84 -7.72
N PRO A 215 -10.58 -5.53 -7.43
CA PRO A 215 -9.27 -4.88 -7.58
C PRO A 215 -8.31 -5.29 -6.44
N ASP A 216 -8.81 -5.30 -5.20
CA ASP A 216 -7.99 -5.55 -4.00
C ASP A 216 -7.44 -6.97 -3.95
N GLU A 217 -8.24 -7.97 -4.32
CA GLU A 217 -7.80 -9.37 -4.44
C GLU A 217 -6.64 -9.52 -5.43
N LYS A 218 -6.69 -8.79 -6.56
CA LYS A 218 -5.58 -8.77 -7.54
C LYS A 218 -4.35 -8.07 -6.98
N LEU A 219 -4.53 -6.92 -6.32
CA LEU A 219 -3.43 -6.16 -5.74
C LEU A 219 -2.72 -6.94 -4.62
N LEU A 220 -3.46 -7.63 -3.76
CA LEU A 220 -2.93 -8.57 -2.77
C LEU A 220 -2.16 -9.72 -3.45
N GLN A 221 -2.70 -10.29 -4.53
CA GLN A 221 -2.00 -11.33 -5.28
C GLN A 221 -0.76 -10.82 -6.04
N GLU A 222 -0.75 -9.56 -6.51
CA GLU A 222 0.41 -8.91 -7.10
C GLU A 222 1.53 -8.68 -6.07
N PHE A 223 1.20 -8.24 -4.85
CA PHE A 223 2.17 -8.19 -3.74
C PHE A 223 2.74 -9.57 -3.42
N PHE A 224 1.90 -10.61 -3.37
CA PHE A 224 2.32 -11.98 -3.11
C PHE A 224 3.24 -12.53 -4.21
N GLN A 225 2.89 -12.36 -5.48
CA GLN A 225 3.73 -12.79 -6.60
C GLN A 225 5.04 -11.99 -6.68
N THR A 226 5.02 -10.70 -6.33
CA THR A 226 6.23 -9.86 -6.22
C THR A 226 7.17 -10.39 -5.14
N ALA A 227 6.66 -10.71 -3.95
CA ALA A 227 7.44 -11.30 -2.86
C ALA A 227 8.03 -12.67 -3.26
N LEU A 228 7.23 -13.57 -3.84
CA LEU A 228 7.70 -14.87 -4.35
C LEU A 228 8.74 -14.74 -5.46
N SER A 229 8.59 -13.76 -6.35
CA SER A 229 9.54 -13.49 -7.43
C SER A 229 10.90 -13.02 -6.88
N ALA A 230 10.89 -12.10 -5.91
CA ALA A 230 12.10 -11.65 -5.22
C ALA A 230 12.83 -12.81 -4.52
N ILE A 231 12.10 -13.65 -3.78
CA ILE A 231 12.65 -14.84 -3.10
C ILE A 231 13.28 -15.82 -4.12
N ARG A 232 12.57 -16.14 -5.21
CA ARG A 232 13.11 -17.00 -6.29
C ARG A 232 14.35 -16.40 -6.93
N SER A 233 14.36 -15.10 -7.19
CA SER A 233 15.51 -14.40 -7.78
C SER A 233 16.73 -14.43 -6.87
N MET A 234 16.56 -14.25 -5.55
CA MET A 234 17.66 -14.37 -4.58
C MET A 234 18.24 -15.79 -4.53
N VAL A 235 17.40 -16.84 -4.54
CA VAL A 235 17.87 -18.23 -4.57
C VAL A 235 18.64 -18.55 -5.85
N LEU A 236 18.09 -18.22 -7.03
CA LEU A 236 18.74 -18.46 -8.31
C LEU A 236 20.10 -17.74 -8.41
N ALA A 237 20.19 -16.52 -7.89
CA ALA A 237 21.41 -15.73 -7.89
C ALA A 237 22.51 -16.28 -6.95
N GLU A 238 22.13 -16.92 -5.84
CA GLU A 238 23.05 -17.62 -4.93
C GLU A 238 23.49 -18.98 -5.51
N THR A 239 22.60 -19.71 -6.20
CA THR A 239 22.97 -20.95 -6.92
C THR A 239 23.95 -20.67 -8.04
N GLN A 240 23.65 -19.71 -8.93
CA GLN A 240 24.55 -19.37 -10.04
C GLN A 240 25.91 -18.89 -9.53
N GLN A 241 25.95 -18.08 -8.46
CA GLN A 241 27.22 -17.64 -7.87
C GLN A 241 28.08 -18.84 -7.39
N ARG A 242 27.47 -19.90 -6.86
CA ARG A 242 28.21 -21.11 -6.44
C ARG A 242 28.71 -21.94 -7.62
N GLU A 243 27.92 -22.06 -8.69
CA GLU A 243 28.34 -22.73 -9.92
C GLU A 243 29.52 -21.99 -10.58
N GLU A 244 29.51 -20.65 -10.54
CA GLU A 244 30.62 -19.79 -10.98
C GLU A 244 31.85 -19.94 -10.07
N GLU A 245 31.70 -19.89 -8.74
CA GLU A 245 32.80 -20.08 -7.77
C GLU A 245 33.44 -21.48 -7.88
N GLU A 246 32.65 -22.54 -8.03
CA GLU A 246 33.14 -23.94 -8.15
C GLU A 246 33.93 -24.16 -9.44
N GLY A 247 33.42 -23.69 -10.60
CA GLY A 247 34.15 -23.77 -11.86
C GLY A 247 35.45 -22.97 -11.86
N ASP A 248 35.46 -21.81 -11.18
CA ASP A 248 36.65 -20.98 -11.03
C ASP A 248 37.67 -21.62 -10.05
N GLU A 249 37.26 -22.47 -9.11
CA GLU A 249 38.18 -23.31 -8.32
C GLU A 249 38.71 -24.52 -9.10
N GLU A 250 37.88 -25.24 -9.86
CA GLU A 250 38.32 -26.35 -10.72
C GLU A 250 39.39 -25.89 -11.73
N GLN A 251 39.17 -24.75 -12.39
CA GLN A 251 40.11 -24.23 -13.38
C GLN A 251 41.46 -23.86 -12.75
N LYS A 252 41.46 -23.26 -11.55
CA LYS A 252 42.69 -22.97 -10.79
C LYS A 252 43.43 -24.24 -10.39
N GLN A 253 42.72 -25.30 -9.99
CA GLN A 253 43.32 -26.60 -9.67
C GLN A 253 43.95 -27.25 -10.92
N MET A 254 43.28 -27.22 -12.06
CA MET A 254 43.78 -27.76 -13.33
C MET A 254 45.05 -27.04 -13.79
N GLU A 255 45.10 -25.70 -13.69
CA GLU A 255 46.29 -24.93 -14.02
C GLU A 255 47.45 -25.19 -13.04
N ALA A 256 47.19 -25.27 -11.73
CA ALA A 256 48.20 -25.61 -10.74
C ALA A 256 48.82 -27.00 -10.99
N GLN A 257 48.01 -28.00 -11.35
CA GLN A 257 48.48 -29.34 -11.71
C GLN A 257 49.32 -29.34 -13.00
N ARG A 258 48.97 -28.50 -13.98
CA ARG A 258 49.74 -28.28 -15.21
C ARG A 258 51.10 -27.61 -14.96
N VAL A 259 51.20 -26.71 -13.98
CA VAL A 259 52.47 -26.09 -13.55
C VAL A 259 53.35 -27.11 -12.79
N GLN A 260 52.78 -27.96 -11.93
CA GLN A 260 53.55 -29.00 -11.22
C GLN A 260 54.11 -30.08 -12.17
N THR A 261 53.32 -30.51 -13.17
CA THR A 261 53.74 -31.50 -14.17
C THR A 261 54.78 -30.97 -15.15
N SER A 262 54.79 -29.66 -15.44
CA SER A 262 55.84 -29.04 -16.27
C SER A 262 57.14 -28.76 -15.50
N ASN A 263 57.07 -28.36 -14.23
CA ASN A 263 58.26 -28.15 -13.39
C ASN A 263 59.05 -29.46 -13.16
N SER A 264 58.36 -30.56 -12.84
CA SER A 264 58.97 -31.88 -12.62
C SER A 264 59.66 -32.47 -13.86
N ALA A 265 59.33 -32.00 -15.06
CA ALA A 265 60.02 -32.36 -16.31
C ALA A 265 61.41 -31.70 -16.46
N THR A 266 61.72 -30.63 -15.73
CA THR A 266 62.98 -29.88 -15.89
C THR A 266 64.11 -30.33 -14.96
N ASP A 267 63.81 -30.77 -13.73
CA ASP A 267 64.84 -31.12 -12.74
C ASP A 267 65.62 -32.39 -13.10
N ASN A 268 64.96 -33.36 -13.76
CA ASN A 268 65.57 -34.59 -14.28
C ASN A 268 66.75 -34.35 -15.25
N LYS A 269 66.98 -33.11 -15.71
CA LYS A 269 68.09 -32.76 -16.62
C LYS A 269 69.38 -32.33 -15.91
N LYS A 270 69.40 -32.21 -14.57
CA LYS A 270 70.48 -31.53 -13.83
C LYS A 270 71.46 -32.44 -13.06
N ALA A 271 71.18 -33.74 -12.96
CA ALA A 271 71.97 -34.69 -12.16
C ALA A 271 73.22 -35.29 -12.87
N GLY A 272 73.51 -34.91 -14.11
CA GLY A 272 74.27 -35.75 -15.05
C GLY A 272 75.63 -35.29 -15.57
N LYS A 273 76.48 -34.56 -14.82
CA LYS A 273 77.90 -34.31 -15.20
C LYS A 273 78.79 -33.67 -14.12
N LYS A 274 79.74 -34.42 -13.53
CA LYS A 274 81.09 -33.93 -13.12
C LYS A 274 82.04 -35.02 -12.57
N LYS A 275 83.05 -35.37 -13.38
CA LYS A 275 84.37 -36.00 -13.13
C LYS A 275 84.69 -36.85 -14.38
N GLY A 276 85.88 -36.83 -14.98
CA GLY A 276 87.12 -36.13 -14.61
C GLY A 276 88.26 -37.14 -14.64
N GLU A 277 88.96 -37.24 -15.77
CA GLU A 277 90.03 -38.23 -15.98
C GLU A 277 91.36 -37.81 -15.36
N GLU A 278 92.10 -38.79 -14.86
CA GLU A 278 93.56 -38.73 -14.74
C GLU A 278 94.13 -40.17 -14.84
N LYS A 279 95.41 -40.33 -15.22
CA LYS A 279 96.01 -41.64 -15.57
C LYS A 279 97.45 -41.82 -14.99
N PRO A 280 98.01 -43.04 -14.99
CA PRO A 280 98.80 -43.55 -13.85
C PRO A 280 100.34 -43.49 -14.09
N PRO A 281 101.18 -43.93 -13.13
CA PRO A 281 101.52 -45.35 -12.95
C PRO A 281 101.47 -45.76 -11.45
N LEU A 282 101.99 -46.87 -10.89
CA LEU A 282 103.11 -47.79 -11.22
C LEU A 282 102.88 -49.20 -10.58
N ARG A 283 103.83 -50.14 -10.74
CA ARG A 283 103.79 -51.54 -10.24
C ARG A 283 104.53 -51.74 -8.89
N HIS A 284 104.39 -52.97 -8.36
CA HIS A 284 105.04 -53.63 -7.21
C HIS A 284 104.15 -53.74 -5.96
N LEU A 285 104.07 -54.89 -5.28
CA LEU A 285 104.71 -56.21 -5.50
C LEU A 285 103.68 -57.27 -5.92
#